data_AF-A0A7C8MRE9-F1
#
_entry.id   AF-A0A7C8MRE9-F1
#
_cell.length_a   1.000
_cell.length_b   1.000
_cell.length_c   1.000
_cell.angle_alpha   90.00
_cell.angle_beta   90.00
_cell.angle_gamma   90.00
#
_symmetry.space_group_name_H-M   'P 1'
#
loop_
_entity.id
_entity.type
_entity.pdbx_description
1 polymer ?
#
loop_
_entity_poly.entity_id
_entity_poly.type
_entity_poly.pdbx_seq_one_letter_code
_entity_poly.pdbx_strand_id
1 'polypeptide(L)'
;MARVTRKGGLVAAREVDYGALSWYPELPGIEKWEDIHMKIMKANGGQPKAGRYVKAWAREAGFAPQDITFTWGLWNYQEGDAAIWAKSWSDRALHSSYATTSLDKGISTQKDLDYVSETWRNWGETEGAFIIIPSGEILCRV
;
A
#
# COMPACT_ATOMS: atom_id res chain seq x y z
N MET A 1 -20.41 -6.19 3.13
CA MET A 1 -20.20 -6.36 4.59
C MET A 1 -21.46 -6.02 5.39
N ALA A 2 -22.01 -4.80 5.29
CA ALA A 2 -23.20 -4.37 6.04
C ALA A 2 -24.38 -5.38 6.03
N ARG A 3 -24.74 -5.92 4.85
CA ARG A 3 -25.83 -6.90 4.67
C ARG A 3 -25.77 -8.12 5.62
N VAL A 4 -24.57 -8.55 6.00
CA VAL A 4 -24.37 -9.77 6.81
C VAL A 4 -23.97 -9.47 8.25
N THR A 5 -23.68 -8.21 8.58
CA THR A 5 -23.38 -7.78 9.94
C THR A 5 -24.69 -7.62 10.71
N ARG A 6 -24.77 -8.16 11.94
CA ARG A 6 -25.94 -7.98 12.79
C ARG A 6 -26.19 -6.49 13.11
N LYS A 7 -27.44 -6.11 13.33
CA LYS A 7 -27.81 -4.77 13.82
C LYS A 7 -27.09 -4.46 15.15
N GLY A 8 -26.63 -3.22 15.29
CA GLY A 8 -25.75 -2.77 16.38
C GLY A 8 -24.29 -3.23 16.25
N GLY A 9 -23.95 -3.95 15.18
CA GLY A 9 -22.60 -4.42 14.90
C GLY A 9 -21.69 -3.35 14.29
N LEU A 10 -20.46 -3.76 13.99
CA LEU A 10 -19.44 -2.91 13.38
C LEU A 10 -18.94 -3.53 12.07
N VAL A 11 -18.66 -2.66 11.10
CA VAL A 11 -17.86 -2.97 9.90
C VAL A 11 -16.63 -2.08 9.94
N ALA A 12 -15.45 -2.67 9.86
CA ALA A 12 -14.19 -1.93 9.84
C ALA A 12 -13.44 -2.23 8.55
N ALA A 13 -12.75 -1.23 8.01
CA ALA A 13 -11.83 -1.39 6.90
C ALA A 13 -10.65 -0.43 7.06
N ARG A 14 -9.46 -0.87 6.65
CA ARG A 14 -8.22 -0.09 6.66
C ARG A 14 -7.51 -0.34 5.35
N GLU A 15 -7.29 0.73 4.59
CA GLU A 15 -6.67 0.64 3.27
C GLU A 15 -5.53 1.64 3.13
N VAL A 16 -4.43 1.20 2.53
CA VAL A 16 -3.26 2.05 2.27
C VAL A 16 -3.60 3.09 1.21
N ASP A 17 -3.02 4.27 1.34
CA ASP A 17 -2.95 5.25 0.28
C ASP A 17 -1.53 5.30 -0.30
N TYR A 18 -1.30 4.54 -1.37
CA TYR A 18 0.03 4.49 -1.99
C TYR A 18 0.46 5.84 -2.55
N GLY A 19 -0.47 6.73 -2.89
CA GLY A 19 -0.15 8.08 -3.36
C GLY A 19 0.13 9.08 -2.23
N ALA A 20 0.39 8.61 -1.02
CA ALA A 20 0.73 9.40 0.16
C ALA A 20 1.90 8.79 0.95
N LEU A 21 2.60 7.81 0.38
CA LEU A 21 3.82 7.27 0.99
C LEU A 21 4.89 8.38 1.10
N SER A 22 5.77 8.24 2.09
CA SER A 22 6.96 9.09 2.22
C SER A 22 8.08 8.25 2.80
N TRP A 23 9.31 8.48 2.32
CA TRP A 23 10.47 7.69 2.71
C TRP A 23 11.75 8.52 2.66
N TYR A 24 12.79 8.00 3.31
CA TYR A 24 14.17 8.48 3.23
C TYR A 24 15.12 7.29 3.25
N PRO A 25 16.26 7.30 2.52
CA PRO A 25 16.61 8.27 1.48
C PRO A 25 15.72 8.15 0.23
N GLU A 26 15.60 9.24 -0.53
CA GLU A 26 14.83 9.34 -1.77
C GLU A 26 15.61 8.74 -2.96
N LEU A 27 15.79 7.42 -2.94
CA LEU A 27 16.47 6.73 -4.05
C LEU A 27 15.51 6.58 -5.25
N PRO A 28 15.94 6.87 -6.50
CA PRO A 28 15.09 6.79 -7.68
C PRO A 28 14.46 5.39 -7.92
N GLY A 29 15.10 4.33 -7.45
CA GLY A 29 14.53 2.99 -7.55
C GLY A 29 13.33 2.75 -6.62
N ILE A 30 13.19 3.50 -5.52
CA ILE A 30 11.99 3.45 -4.66
C ILE A 30 10.82 4.18 -5.34
N GLU A 31 11.06 5.33 -5.99
CA GLU A 31 10.03 6.00 -6.81
C GLU A 31 9.55 5.09 -7.96
N LYS A 32 10.50 4.44 -8.63
CA LYS A 32 10.19 3.48 -9.70
C LYS A 32 9.39 2.28 -9.20
N TRP A 33 9.72 1.79 -8.01
CA TRP A 33 8.94 0.75 -7.34
C TRP A 33 7.49 1.20 -7.11
N GLU A 34 7.27 2.41 -6.58
CA GLU A 34 5.93 2.94 -6.30
C GLU A 34 5.09 3.03 -7.60
N ASP A 35 5.68 3.54 -8.69
CA ASP A 35 5.02 3.66 -9.99
C ASP A 35 4.60 2.30 -10.56
N ILE A 36 5.51 1.32 -10.56
CA ILE A 36 5.22 -0.05 -11.01
C ILE A 36 4.13 -0.67 -10.13
N HIS A 37 4.24 -0.54 -8.80
CA HIS A 37 3.28 -1.12 -7.86
C HIS A 37 1.86 -0.56 -8.04
N MET A 38 1.73 0.76 -8.20
CA MET A 38 0.43 1.39 -8.48
C MET A 38 -0.16 0.91 -9.81
N LYS A 39 0.66 0.74 -10.85
CA LYS A 39 0.21 0.20 -12.15
C LYS A 39 -0.27 -1.24 -12.03
N ILE A 40 0.47 -2.10 -11.31
CA ILE A 40 0.09 -3.49 -11.05
C ILE A 40 -1.24 -3.55 -10.31
N MET A 41 -1.39 -2.77 -9.22
CA MET A 41 -2.63 -2.71 -8.45
C MET A 41 -3.83 -2.33 -9.33
N LYS A 42 -3.70 -1.31 -10.19
CA LYS A 42 -4.75 -0.93 -11.15
C LYS A 42 -5.05 -2.06 -12.14
N ALA A 43 -4.00 -2.69 -12.66
CA ALA A 43 -4.15 -3.75 -13.66
C ALA A 43 -4.79 -5.03 -13.10
N ASN A 44 -4.79 -5.18 -11.77
CA ASN A 44 -5.51 -6.21 -11.02
C ASN A 44 -6.91 -5.77 -10.56
N GLY A 45 -7.40 -4.61 -11.03
CA GLY A 45 -8.72 -4.07 -10.69
C GLY A 45 -8.79 -3.33 -9.35
N GLY A 46 -7.64 -3.10 -8.70
CA GLY A 46 -7.54 -2.37 -7.44
C GLY A 46 -7.49 -0.86 -7.62
N GLN A 47 -7.74 -0.14 -6.51
CA GLN A 47 -7.53 1.30 -6.39
C GLN A 47 -6.30 1.53 -5.48
N PRO A 48 -5.12 1.91 -6.02
CA PRO A 48 -3.91 2.07 -5.21
C PRO A 48 -4.01 3.17 -4.15
N LYS A 49 -4.86 4.16 -4.37
CA LYS A 49 -5.05 5.27 -3.44
C LYS A 49 -6.25 5.05 -2.51
N ALA A 50 -6.61 3.79 -2.24
CA ALA A 50 -7.85 3.43 -1.56
C ALA A 50 -8.06 4.14 -0.21
N GLY A 51 -6.99 4.36 0.55
CA GLY A 51 -7.05 5.04 1.85
C GLY A 51 -7.81 6.38 1.84
N ARG A 52 -7.63 7.25 0.84
CA ARG A 52 -8.41 8.51 0.77
C ARG A 52 -9.88 8.34 0.38
N TYR A 53 -10.28 7.17 -0.12
CA TYR A 53 -11.62 6.91 -0.61
C TYR A 53 -12.51 6.11 0.36
N VAL A 54 -11.94 5.42 1.35
CA VAL A 54 -12.73 4.49 2.19
C VAL A 54 -13.94 5.14 2.88
N LYS A 55 -13.85 6.41 3.29
CA LYS A 55 -14.99 7.15 3.85
C LYS A 55 -16.08 7.41 2.81
N ALA A 56 -15.70 7.77 1.58
CA ALA A 56 -16.64 7.98 0.49
C ALA A 56 -17.34 6.67 0.11
N TRP A 57 -16.59 5.57 -0.02
CA TRP A 57 -17.13 4.25 -0.30
C TRP A 57 -18.06 3.73 0.80
N ALA A 58 -17.78 4.03 2.07
CA ALA A 58 -18.71 3.71 3.16
C ALA A 58 -20.07 4.40 2.99
N ARG A 59 -20.07 5.67 2.57
CA ARG A 59 -21.32 6.40 2.28
C ARG A 59 -22.04 5.83 1.06
N GLU A 60 -21.32 5.52 -0.01
CA GLU A 60 -21.87 4.88 -1.22
C GLU A 60 -22.46 3.50 -0.92
N ALA A 61 -21.90 2.80 0.06
CA ALA A 61 -22.41 1.52 0.56
C ALA A 61 -23.65 1.64 1.46
N GLY A 62 -24.13 2.86 1.74
CA GLY A 62 -25.39 3.12 2.45
C GLY A 62 -25.24 3.42 3.95
N PHE A 63 -24.03 3.58 4.48
CA PHE A 63 -23.86 4.03 5.87
C PHE A 63 -24.19 5.52 6.00
N ALA A 64 -24.93 5.89 7.05
CA ALA A 64 -25.21 7.28 7.34
C ALA A 64 -23.94 8.00 7.85
N PRO A 65 -23.74 9.30 7.53
CA PRO A 65 -22.51 10.01 7.90
C PRO A 65 -22.16 9.96 9.40
N GLN A 66 -23.17 10.00 10.28
CA GLN A 66 -22.98 9.92 11.73
C GLN A 66 -22.51 8.55 12.23
N ASP A 67 -22.73 7.50 11.43
CA ASP A 67 -22.36 6.12 11.78
C ASP A 67 -20.97 5.74 11.24
N ILE A 68 -20.25 6.68 10.60
CA ILE A 68 -18.93 6.47 10.03
C ILE A 68 -17.90 7.28 10.81
N THR A 69 -17.09 6.59 11.61
CA THR A 69 -15.83 7.16 12.11
C THR A 69 -14.76 6.97 11.06
N PHE A 70 -14.06 8.04 10.68
CA PHE A 70 -12.93 7.98 9.76
C PHE A 70 -11.68 8.54 10.44
N THR A 71 -10.60 7.78 10.42
CA THR A 71 -9.29 8.13 10.98
C THR A 71 -8.19 7.85 9.95
N TRP A 72 -7.01 8.39 10.23
CA TRP A 72 -5.78 8.00 9.55
C TRP A 72 -4.88 7.30 10.55
N GLY A 73 -4.41 6.12 10.17
CA GLY A 73 -3.29 5.45 10.81
C GLY A 73 -2.12 5.38 9.86
N LEU A 74 -0.94 5.03 10.35
CA LEU A 74 0.20 4.77 9.49
C LEU A 74 1.03 3.62 10.05
N TRP A 75 1.66 2.87 9.16
CA TRP A 75 2.86 2.12 9.53
C TRP A 75 4.08 3.03 9.39
N ASN A 76 5.01 2.92 10.33
CA ASN A 76 6.29 3.61 10.31
C ASN A 76 7.38 2.56 10.47
N TYR A 77 8.04 2.20 9.37
CA TYR A 77 9.17 1.27 9.39
C TYR A 77 10.44 2.08 9.41
N GLN A 78 11.22 1.96 10.48
CA GLN A 78 12.47 2.69 10.71
C GLN A 78 13.50 1.74 11.35
N GLU A 79 14.78 2.10 11.30
CA GLU A 79 15.86 1.31 11.93
C GLU A 79 15.83 -0.18 11.50
N GLY A 80 15.86 -1.12 12.44
CA GLY A 80 15.83 -2.56 12.13
C GLY A 80 14.58 -2.99 11.35
N ASP A 81 13.44 -2.34 11.58
CA ASP A 81 12.20 -2.63 10.87
C ASP A 81 12.25 -2.17 9.40
N ALA A 82 12.99 -1.10 9.10
CA ALA A 82 13.24 -0.65 7.73
C ALA A 82 14.04 -1.70 6.95
N ALA A 83 15.05 -2.32 7.56
CA ALA A 83 15.84 -3.39 6.94
C ALA A 83 14.99 -4.65 6.65
N ILE A 84 14.09 -5.02 7.56
CA ILE A 84 13.16 -6.13 7.35
C ILE A 84 12.19 -5.82 6.21
N TRP A 85 11.63 -4.61 6.20
CA TRP A 85 10.74 -4.14 5.14
C TRP A 85 11.43 -4.16 3.77
N ALA A 86 12.64 -3.61 3.70
CA ALA A 86 13.48 -3.58 2.52
C ALA A 86 13.73 -4.99 1.96
N LYS A 87 14.13 -5.93 2.80
CA LYS A 87 14.32 -7.34 2.41
C LYS A 87 13.03 -7.95 1.85
N SER A 88 11.88 -7.67 2.47
CA SER A 88 10.60 -8.19 1.97
C SER A 88 10.29 -7.70 0.54
N TRP A 89 10.67 -6.47 0.21
CA TRP A 89 10.47 -5.92 -1.12
C TRP A 89 11.52 -6.35 -2.13
N SER A 90 12.78 -6.52 -1.71
CA SER A 90 13.81 -7.05 -2.60
C SER A 90 13.42 -8.40 -3.17
N ASP A 91 12.86 -9.27 -2.32
CA ASP A 91 12.44 -10.60 -2.73
C ASP A 91 11.12 -10.55 -3.53
N ARG A 92 10.15 -9.77 -3.06
CA ARG A 92 8.83 -9.64 -3.71
C ARG A 92 8.91 -9.05 -5.11
N ALA A 93 9.83 -8.12 -5.36
CA ALA A 93 10.04 -7.50 -6.66
C ALA A 93 10.40 -8.53 -7.75
N LEU A 94 11.01 -9.66 -7.37
CA LEU A 94 11.49 -10.69 -8.29
C LEU A 94 10.65 -11.97 -8.26
N HIS A 95 10.15 -12.34 -7.08
CA HIS A 95 9.65 -13.70 -6.82
C HIS A 95 8.23 -13.68 -6.24
N SER A 96 7.32 -12.96 -6.89
CA SER A 96 5.92 -12.95 -6.49
C SER A 96 4.98 -12.65 -7.65
N SER A 97 3.68 -12.66 -7.38
CA SER A 97 2.65 -12.19 -8.32
C SER A 97 2.85 -10.73 -8.76
N TYR A 98 3.60 -9.93 -8.00
CA TYR A 98 4.07 -8.60 -8.44
C TYR A 98 4.89 -8.73 -9.73
N ALA A 99 5.94 -9.56 -9.71
CA ALA A 99 6.85 -9.76 -10.84
C ALA A 99 6.09 -10.35 -12.04
N THR A 100 5.32 -11.42 -11.80
CA THR A 100 4.53 -12.09 -12.85
C THR A 100 3.55 -11.12 -13.51
N THR A 101 2.75 -10.39 -12.71
CA THR A 101 1.79 -9.40 -13.25
C THR A 101 2.50 -8.28 -14.00
N SER A 102 3.64 -7.80 -13.47
CA SER A 102 4.39 -6.72 -14.09
C SER A 102 4.86 -7.09 -15.49
N LEU A 103 5.44 -8.28 -15.64
CA LEU A 103 5.99 -8.77 -16.90
C LEU A 103 4.87 -9.15 -17.87
N ASP A 104 3.88 -9.95 -17.42
CA ASP A 104 2.79 -10.44 -18.28
C ASP A 104 1.96 -9.29 -18.88
N LYS A 105 1.81 -8.19 -18.13
CA LYS A 105 1.06 -7.00 -18.58
C LYS A 105 1.95 -5.92 -19.20
N GLY A 106 3.25 -6.17 -19.35
CA GLY A 106 4.20 -5.21 -19.95
C GLY A 106 4.34 -3.90 -19.16
N ILE A 107 4.12 -3.93 -17.84
CA ILE A 107 4.23 -2.76 -16.96
C ILE A 107 5.69 -2.38 -16.73
N SER A 108 6.57 -3.38 -16.63
CA SER A 108 8.02 -3.21 -16.48
C SER A 108 8.78 -4.33 -17.17
N THR A 109 10.09 -4.14 -17.34
CA THR A 109 11.01 -5.17 -17.81
C THR A 109 11.64 -5.93 -16.64
N GLN A 110 12.28 -7.08 -16.92
CA GLN A 110 13.06 -7.79 -15.90
C GLN A 110 14.17 -6.89 -15.31
N LYS A 111 14.86 -6.13 -16.17
CA LYS A 111 15.89 -5.17 -15.74
C LYS A 111 15.36 -4.12 -14.76
N ASP A 112 14.12 -3.69 -14.95
CA ASP A 112 13.48 -2.74 -14.02
C ASP A 112 13.21 -3.37 -12.66
N LEU A 113 12.78 -4.64 -12.62
CA LEU A 113 12.53 -5.39 -11.39
C LEU A 113 13.82 -5.69 -10.64
N ASP A 114 14.89 -6.05 -11.36
CA ASP A 114 16.22 -6.26 -10.77
C ASP A 114 16.74 -4.98 -10.13
N TYR A 115 16.61 -3.84 -10.83
CA TYR A 115 16.99 -2.53 -10.31
C TYR A 115 16.18 -2.13 -9.06
N VAL A 116 14.87 -2.37 -9.06
CA VAL A 116 14.02 -2.15 -7.88
C VAL A 116 14.46 -3.03 -6.70
N SER A 117 14.74 -4.31 -6.96
CA SER A 117 15.19 -5.26 -5.95
C SER A 117 16.51 -4.84 -5.31
N GLU A 118 17.49 -4.45 -6.13
CA GLU A 118 18.78 -3.93 -5.68
C GLU A 118 18.63 -2.62 -4.90
N THR A 119 17.78 -1.71 -5.37
CA THR A 119 17.56 -0.44 -4.68
C THR A 119 16.97 -0.67 -3.28
N TRP A 120 16.01 -1.57 -3.13
CA TRP A 120 15.47 -1.91 -1.82
C TRP A 120 16.55 -2.49 -0.89
N ARG A 121 17.43 -3.37 -1.39
CA ARG A 121 18.57 -3.88 -0.59
C ARG A 121 19.46 -2.75 -0.09
N ASN A 122 19.91 -1.86 -0.98
CA ASN A 122 20.77 -0.73 -0.60
C ASN A 122 20.07 0.23 0.36
N TRP A 123 18.77 0.47 0.15
CA TRP A 123 17.96 1.33 1.00
C TRP A 123 17.88 0.79 2.44
N GLY A 124 17.69 -0.52 2.61
CA GLY A 124 17.63 -1.17 3.93
C GLY A 124 18.96 -1.17 4.71
N GLU A 125 20.08 -0.97 4.02
CA GLU A 125 21.41 -0.86 4.61
C GLU A 125 21.78 0.60 4.97
N THR A 126 20.95 1.57 4.57
CA THR A 126 21.24 2.99 4.80
C THR A 126 20.83 3.42 6.21
N GLU A 127 21.76 4.00 6.95
CA GLU A 127 21.49 4.57 8.28
C GLU A 127 20.41 5.66 8.21
N GLY A 128 19.44 5.59 9.13
CA GLY A 128 18.32 6.52 9.18
C GLY A 128 17.22 6.29 8.14
N ALA A 129 17.29 5.19 7.37
CA ALA A 129 16.23 4.83 6.43
C ALA A 129 14.89 4.65 7.14
N PHE A 130 13.83 5.23 6.57
CA PHE A 130 12.46 5.04 7.05
C PHE A 130 11.44 5.14 5.92
N ILE A 131 10.32 4.44 6.06
CA ILE A 131 9.14 4.61 5.21
C ILE A 131 7.88 4.68 6.06
N ILE A 132 7.05 5.69 5.78
CA ILE A 132 5.70 5.79 6.32
C ILE A 132 4.68 5.35 5.28
N ILE A 133 3.69 4.60 5.73
CA ILE A 133 2.62 4.04 4.91
C ILE A 133 1.28 4.47 5.50
N PRO A 134 0.71 5.60 5.06
CA PRO A 134 -0.57 6.07 5.54
C PRO A 134 -1.72 5.18 5.07
N SER A 135 -2.67 4.96 5.96
CA SER A 135 -3.90 4.21 5.70
C SER A 135 -5.11 4.97 6.19
N GLY A 136 -6.12 5.05 5.33
CA GLY A 136 -7.45 5.49 5.74
C GLY A 136 -8.17 4.36 6.46
N GLU A 137 -8.81 4.68 7.57
CA GLU A 137 -9.45 3.73 8.46
C GLU A 137 -10.90 4.14 8.68
N ILE A 138 -11.82 3.20 8.50
CA ILE A 138 -13.23 3.39 8.82
C ILE A 138 -13.69 2.41 9.89
N LEU A 139 -14.55 2.91 10.76
CA LEU A 139 -15.39 2.11 11.64
C LEU A 139 -16.83 2.54 11.44
N CYS A 140 -17.63 1.65 10.86
CA CYS A 140 -19.02 1.90 10.52
C CYS A 140 -19.96 1.11 11.44
N ARG A 141 -20.95 1.77 12.02
CA ARG A 141 -22.00 1.12 12.83
C ARG A 141 -23.17 0.67 11.92
N VAL A 142 -23.62 -0.58 12.10
CA VAL A 142 -24.73 -1.21 11.33
C VAL A 142 -26.02 -1.21 12.15
#